data_AF-A0A438NIM1-F1
#
_entry.id   AF-A0A438NIM1-F1
#
_cell.length_a   1.000
_cell.length_b   1.000
_cell.length_c   1.000
_cell.angle_alpha   90.00
_cell.angle_beta   90.00
_cell.angle_gamma   90.00
#
_symmetry.space_group_name_H-M   'P 1'
#
loop_
_entity.id
_entity.type
_entity.pdbx_description
1 polymer ?
#
loop_
_entity_poly.entity_id
_entity_poly.type
_entity_poly.pdbx_seq_one_letter_code
_entity_poly.pdbx_strand_id
1 'polypeptide(L)'
;MPKAVKGALLQCDPPQMAMVRKIDREANNAYIIEEIDDQTCLVKENKVDEIKAKVKELMDTAMGMDEDKNDDKDIHAADFVKTEAKRKTKRETEHVSAEYPGQDVSISDDEKTGKAFK
;
A
#
# COMPACT_ATOMS: atom_id res chain seq x y z
N MET A 1 23.55 -27.11 -32.08
CA MET A 1 23.33 -27.90 -30.85
C MET A 1 22.30 -27.19 -29.99
N PRO A 2 21.33 -27.90 -29.39
CA PRO A 2 20.35 -27.28 -28.49
C PRO A 2 21.04 -26.73 -27.23
N LYS A 3 20.65 -25.52 -26.82
CA LYS A 3 21.07 -24.89 -25.56
C LYS A 3 19.81 -24.63 -24.73
N ALA A 4 19.85 -24.96 -23.44
CA ALA A 4 18.78 -24.68 -22.49
C ALA A 4 19.33 -23.78 -21.38
N VAL A 5 18.58 -22.73 -21.05
CA VAL A 5 18.94 -21.77 -20.00
C VAL A 5 17.83 -21.74 -18.97
N LYS A 6 18.18 -21.85 -17.69
CA LYS A 6 17.22 -21.77 -16.59
C LYS A 6 16.90 -20.31 -16.30
N GLY A 7 15.62 -20.01 -16.13
CA GLY A 7 15.14 -18.67 -15.80
C GLY A 7 13.64 -18.67 -15.50
N ALA A 8 13.15 -17.54 -15.03
CA ALA A 8 11.73 -17.29 -14.87
C ALA A 8 11.17 -16.63 -16.14
N LEU A 9 10.07 -17.15 -16.65
CA LEU A 9 9.35 -16.54 -17.76
C LEU A 9 8.44 -15.43 -17.22
N LEU A 10 8.63 -14.21 -17.69
CA LEU A 10 7.77 -13.08 -17.35
C LEU A 10 6.91 -12.72 -18.55
N GLN A 11 5.59 -12.72 -18.36
CA GLN A 11 4.62 -12.32 -19.37
C GLN A 11 3.78 -11.16 -18.81
N CYS A 12 3.79 -10.03 -19.50
CA CYS A 12 3.05 -8.83 -19.10
C CYS A 12 2.71 -7.94 -20.30
N ASP A 13 1.85 -6.94 -20.09
CA ASP A 13 1.44 -6.02 -21.15
C ASP A 13 2.60 -5.11 -21.60
N PRO A 14 2.62 -4.65 -22.87
CA PRO A 14 3.70 -3.82 -23.39
C PRO A 14 4.06 -2.59 -22.53
N PRO A 15 3.11 -1.86 -21.90
CA PRO A 15 3.45 -0.76 -21.00
C PRO A 15 4.22 -1.20 -19.76
N GLN A 16 3.85 -2.33 -19.16
CA GLN A 16 4.54 -2.88 -17.99
C GLN A 16 5.91 -3.42 -18.38
N MET A 17 6.01 -4.06 -19.55
CA MET A 17 7.28 -4.54 -20.10
C MET A 17 8.25 -3.37 -20.36
N ALA A 18 7.75 -2.21 -20.80
CA ALA A 18 8.58 -1.02 -20.95
C ALA A 18 9.16 -0.53 -19.61
N MET A 19 8.40 -0.61 -18.51
CA MET A 19 8.90 -0.32 -17.18
C MET A 19 9.97 -1.33 -16.74
N VAL A 20 9.75 -2.62 -17.00
CA VAL A 20 10.74 -3.67 -16.71
C VAL A 20 12.04 -3.45 -17.48
N ARG A 21 11.96 -3.15 -18.79
CA ARG A 21 13.13 -2.78 -19.61
C ARG A 21 13.85 -1.54 -19.10
N LYS A 22 13.12 -0.56 -18.56
CA LYS A 22 13.71 0.64 -17.95
C LYS A 22 14.52 0.28 -16.70
N ILE A 23 13.92 -0.50 -15.79
CA ILE A 23 14.58 -1.00 -14.58
C ILE A 23 15.83 -1.82 -14.94
N ASP A 24 15.73 -2.66 -15.97
CA ASP A 24 16.86 -3.47 -16.45
C ASP A 24 18.02 -2.62 -16.97
N ARG A 25 17.70 -1.58 -17.75
CA ARG A 25 18.69 -0.61 -18.24
C ARG A 25 19.36 0.16 -17.10
N GLU A 26 18.60 0.57 -16.08
CA GLU A 26 19.11 1.27 -14.90
C GLU A 26 20.05 0.39 -14.05
N ALA A 27 19.82 -0.93 -14.06
CA ALA A 27 20.63 -1.91 -13.35
C ALA A 27 21.70 -2.59 -14.22
N ASN A 28 22.05 -2.03 -15.38
CA ASN A 28 23.06 -2.57 -16.30
C ASN A 28 22.74 -4.00 -16.81
N ASN A 29 21.49 -4.24 -17.21
CA ASN A 29 21.00 -5.51 -17.75
C ASN A 29 21.18 -6.68 -16.77
N ALA A 30 20.95 -6.42 -15.48
CA ALA A 30 21.14 -7.41 -14.44
C ALA A 30 19.95 -8.39 -14.29
N TYR A 31 18.78 -8.07 -14.84
CA TYR A 31 17.53 -8.81 -14.62
C TYR A 31 17.17 -9.70 -15.80
N ILE A 32 17.13 -9.13 -17.00
CA ILE A 32 16.70 -9.82 -18.22
C ILE A 32 17.88 -10.64 -18.76
N ILE A 33 17.61 -11.92 -19.06
CA ILE A 33 18.57 -12.83 -19.68
C ILE A 33 18.40 -12.78 -21.20
N GLU A 34 17.15 -12.87 -21.67
CA GLU A 34 16.80 -12.87 -23.08
C GLU A 34 15.43 -12.23 -23.29
N GLU A 35 15.31 -11.38 -24.29
CA GLU A 35 14.02 -10.85 -24.75
C GLU A 35 13.48 -11.78 -25.84
N ILE A 36 12.29 -12.37 -25.60
CA ILE A 36 11.68 -13.32 -26.54
C ILE A 36 10.78 -12.53 -27.50
N ASP A 37 9.87 -11.75 -26.94
CA ASP A 37 8.87 -10.94 -27.66
C ASP A 37 8.59 -9.64 -26.88
N ASP A 38 7.69 -8.80 -27.40
CA ASP A 38 7.29 -7.54 -26.74
C ASP A 38 6.50 -7.73 -25.43
N GLN A 39 5.91 -8.89 -25.23
CA GLN A 39 5.12 -9.23 -24.04
C GLN A 39 5.80 -10.28 -23.15
N THR A 40 6.89 -10.90 -23.63
CA THR A 40 7.49 -12.07 -22.98
C THR A 40 9.00 -11.92 -22.91
N CYS A 41 9.56 -12.06 -21.71
CA CYS A 41 11.01 -12.07 -21.51
C CYS A 41 11.44 -13.14 -20.51
N LEU A 42 12.68 -13.60 -20.65
CA LEU A 42 13.32 -14.54 -19.74
C LEU A 42 14.15 -13.76 -18.72
N VAL A 43 13.91 -14.01 -17.43
CA VAL A 43 14.44 -13.23 -16.32
C VAL A 43 15.17 -14.14 -15.33
N LYS A 44 16.10 -13.59 -14.55
CA LYS A 44 16.74 -14.34 -13.46
C LYS A 44 15.75 -14.62 -12.32
N GLU A 45 15.63 -15.89 -11.93
CA GLU A 45 14.69 -16.36 -10.89
C GLU A 45 14.83 -15.59 -9.57
N ASN A 46 16.07 -15.32 -9.14
CA ASN A 46 16.37 -14.63 -7.87
C ASN A 46 15.93 -13.16 -7.83
N LYS A 47 15.52 -12.59 -8.97
CA LYS A 47 15.23 -11.17 -9.10
C LYS A 47 13.77 -10.86 -9.43
N VAL A 48 12.93 -11.88 -9.58
CA VAL A 48 11.52 -11.71 -9.95
C VAL A 48 10.76 -10.86 -8.93
N ASP A 49 10.98 -11.11 -7.64
CA ASP A 49 10.29 -10.36 -6.58
C ASP A 49 10.73 -8.90 -6.52
N GLU A 50 12.02 -8.63 -6.77
CA GLU A 50 12.55 -7.27 -6.83
C GLU A 50 11.95 -6.47 -7.99
N ILE A 51 11.78 -7.10 -9.16
CA ILE A 51 11.16 -6.47 -10.33
C ILE A 51 9.69 -6.15 -10.04
N LYS A 52 8.94 -7.08 -9.43
CA LYS A 52 7.54 -6.85 -9.06
C LYS A 52 7.38 -5.66 -8.12
N ALA A 53 8.23 -5.55 -7.10
CA ALA A 53 8.20 -4.44 -6.15
C ALA A 53 8.49 -3.11 -6.85
N LYS A 54 9.55 -3.03 -7.67
CA LYS A 54 9.91 -1.80 -8.39
C LYS A 54 8.86 -1.38 -9.42
N VAL A 55 8.27 -2.34 -10.14
CA VAL A 55 7.20 -2.05 -11.09
C VAL A 55 5.98 -1.51 -10.35
N LYS A 56 5.61 -2.09 -9.20
CA LYS A 56 4.51 -1.59 -8.35
C LYS A 56 4.78 -0.15 -7.89
N GLU A 57 5.96 0.12 -7.32
CA GLU A 57 6.36 1.45 -6.85
C GLU A 57 6.30 2.51 -7.96
N LEU A 58 6.80 2.18 -9.15
CA LEU A 58 6.75 3.07 -10.32
C LEU A 58 5.31 3.35 -10.77
N MET A 59 4.44 2.34 -10.72
CA MET A 59 3.02 2.51 -11.05
C MET A 59 2.30 3.38 -10.02
N ASP A 60 2.52 3.14 -8.74
CA ASP A 60 1.88 3.88 -7.65
C ASP A 60 2.31 5.35 -7.68
N THR A 61 3.62 5.60 -7.89
CA THR A 61 4.17 6.96 -8.10
C THR A 61 3.55 7.65 -9.31
N ALA A 62 3.43 6.93 -10.44
CA ALA A 62 2.85 7.50 -11.66
C ALA A 62 1.35 7.81 -11.52
N MET A 63 0.63 7.08 -10.67
CA MET A 63 -0.78 7.29 -10.38
C MET A 63 -1.04 8.32 -9.29
N GLY A 64 0.01 8.87 -8.65
CA GLY A 64 -0.12 9.84 -7.55
C GLY A 64 -0.89 9.27 -6.36
N MET A 65 -0.80 7.95 -6.15
CA MET A 65 -1.38 7.30 -4.98
C MET A 65 -0.44 7.50 -3.80
N ASP A 66 -0.64 8.58 -3.05
CA ASP A 66 -0.08 8.68 -1.69
C ASP A 66 -0.66 7.52 -0.85
N GLU A 67 0.20 6.67 -0.30
CA GLU A 67 -0.17 5.40 0.31
C GLU A 67 -0.91 5.56 1.65
N ASP A 68 -2.24 5.72 1.62
CA ASP A 68 -3.15 5.44 2.76
C ASP A 68 -3.91 4.11 2.54
N LYS A 69 -3.19 3.02 2.23
CA LYS A 69 -3.78 1.68 2.17
C LYS A 69 -2.95 0.66 2.93
N ASN A 70 -3.40 0.40 4.16
CA ASN A 70 -3.07 -0.73 5.02
C ASN A 70 -3.04 -2.04 4.22
N ASP A 71 -1.85 -2.63 4.09
CA ASP A 71 -1.66 -4.04 3.71
C ASP A 71 -1.96 -4.95 4.92
N ASP A 72 -3.20 -4.92 5.41
CA ASP A 72 -3.72 -5.97 6.30
C ASP A 72 -4.54 -6.96 5.48
N LYS A 73 -3.84 -7.87 4.79
CA LYS A 73 -4.43 -9.11 4.31
C LYS A 73 -3.82 -10.31 5.03
N ASP A 74 -4.61 -10.79 5.98
CA ASP A 74 -4.77 -12.18 6.40
C ASP A 74 -3.68 -12.82 7.30
N ILE A 75 -3.82 -12.62 8.61
CA ILE A 75 -3.53 -13.69 9.58
C ILE A 75 -4.85 -14.39 9.92
N HIS A 76 -4.89 -15.69 9.62
CA HIS A 76 -6.03 -16.59 9.67
C HIS A 76 -6.70 -16.76 11.06
N ALA A 77 -8.02 -16.51 11.10
CA ALA A 77 -9.10 -17.45 11.44
C ALA A 77 -9.15 -18.24 12.79
N ALA A 78 -8.48 -17.89 13.88
CA ALA A 78 -8.63 -18.68 15.13
C ALA A 78 -8.61 -17.91 16.47
N ASP A 79 -9.44 -16.87 16.68
CA ASP A 79 -9.58 -16.28 18.04
C ASP A 79 -10.99 -15.74 18.42
N PHE A 80 -12.04 -16.05 17.65
CA PHE A 80 -13.40 -15.51 17.90
C PHE A 80 -14.16 -16.11 19.11
N VAL A 81 -13.61 -17.09 19.85
CA VAL A 81 -14.37 -17.82 20.91
C VAL A 81 -14.02 -17.39 22.36
N LYS A 82 -13.26 -16.32 22.61
CA LYS A 82 -12.91 -15.93 24.00
C LYS A 82 -13.54 -14.65 24.55
N THR A 83 -14.59 -14.12 23.94
CA THR A 83 -15.20 -12.84 24.34
C THR A 83 -16.41 -12.95 25.30
N GLU A 84 -16.59 -14.07 26.04
CA GLU A 84 -17.75 -14.21 26.95
C GLU A 84 -17.44 -14.50 28.43
N ALA A 85 -16.19 -14.55 28.88
CA ALA A 85 -15.86 -15.01 30.24
C ALA A 85 -15.29 -13.95 31.21
N LYS A 86 -15.68 -12.67 31.12
CA LYS A 86 -15.40 -11.66 32.17
C LYS A 86 -16.59 -10.74 32.45
N ARG A 87 -17.78 -11.32 32.62
CA ARG A 87 -18.86 -10.68 33.40
C ARG A 87 -18.93 -11.38 34.76
N LYS A 88 -18.79 -10.60 35.84
CA LYS A 88 -19.04 -10.90 37.27
C LYS A 88 -17.81 -11.12 38.16
N THR A 89 -17.30 -10.02 38.70
CA THR A 89 -16.86 -9.89 40.12
C THR A 89 -16.62 -8.38 40.37
N LYS A 90 -17.63 -7.59 40.71
CA LYS A 90 -18.24 -7.37 42.04
C LYS A 90 -17.32 -6.59 43.00
N ARG A 91 -17.66 -5.30 43.16
CA ARG A 91 -17.52 -4.43 44.37
C ARG A 91 -16.07 -4.12 44.76
N GLU A 92 -15.71 -2.94 45.23
CA GLU A 92 -16.36 -1.94 46.09
C GLU A 92 -15.49 -0.66 46.08
N THR A 93 -16.03 0.47 46.56
CA THR A 93 -15.33 1.65 47.16
C THR A 93 -14.38 2.46 46.27
N GLU A 94 -14.42 3.79 46.11
CA GLU A 94 -14.90 4.95 46.90
C GLU A 94 -15.15 6.12 45.90
N HIS A 95 -16.27 6.87 45.99
CA HIS A 95 -16.37 8.21 46.62
C HIS A 95 -15.39 9.26 46.06
N VAL A 96 -15.84 10.25 45.26
CA VAL A 96 -16.11 11.68 45.60
C VAL A 96 -15.38 12.50 44.51
N SER A 97 -15.84 13.58 43.86
CA SER A 97 -16.86 14.61 44.08
C SER A 97 -17.16 15.29 42.72
N ALA A 98 -18.32 15.95 42.64
CA ALA A 98 -18.72 17.18 41.90
C ALA A 98 -17.80 17.71 40.77
N GLU A 99 -18.27 18.26 39.64
CA GLU A 99 -19.18 19.41 39.48
C GLU A 99 -19.76 19.44 38.04
N TYR A 100 -21.03 19.88 37.88
CA TYR A 100 -21.59 20.44 36.62
C TYR A 100 -21.09 21.91 36.50
N PRO A 101 -21.12 22.64 35.35
CA PRO A 101 -22.03 22.56 34.20
C PRO A 101 -21.38 22.81 32.81
N GLY A 102 -22.21 22.87 31.76
CA GLY A 102 -21.82 22.87 30.34
C GLY A 102 -21.16 24.13 29.77
N GLN A 103 -20.79 24.01 28.49
CA GLN A 103 -20.46 25.15 27.64
C GLN A 103 -20.84 24.85 26.19
N ASP A 104 -21.90 25.51 25.76
CA ASP A 104 -22.31 25.73 24.39
C ASP A 104 -21.16 26.38 23.60
N VAL A 105 -20.79 25.81 22.45
CA VAL A 105 -19.85 26.46 21.53
C VAL A 105 -20.68 27.14 20.43
N SER A 106 -20.91 28.43 20.61
CA SER A 106 -21.42 29.34 19.59
C SER A 106 -20.41 29.49 18.46
N ILE A 107 -20.82 29.16 17.23
CA ILE A 107 -20.13 29.56 16.01
C ILE A 107 -20.60 30.98 15.68
N SER A 108 -19.67 31.93 15.75
CA SER A 108 -19.88 33.33 15.37
C SER A 108 -19.59 33.51 13.89
N ASP A 109 -20.55 34.13 13.20
CA ASP A 109 -20.43 34.72 11.87
C ASP A 109 -19.22 35.66 11.73
N ASP A 110 -18.51 35.57 10.60
CA ASP A 110 -17.58 36.61 10.14
C ASP A 110 -18.01 37.06 8.73
N GLU A 111 -18.59 38.25 8.67
CA GLU A 111 -19.17 38.88 7.50
C GLU A 111 -18.17 39.84 6.83
N LYS A 112 -18.02 39.73 5.51
CA LYS A 112 -17.67 40.76 4.50
C LYS A 112 -16.39 41.62 4.65
N THR A 113 -15.61 41.63 3.58
CA THR A 113 -15.40 42.74 2.61
C THR A 113 -14.43 42.22 1.52
N GLY A 114 -14.61 42.35 0.20
CA GLY A 114 -15.07 43.47 -0.60
C GLY A 114 -13.88 44.16 -1.27
N LYS A 115 -13.43 43.72 -2.47
CA LYS A 115 -12.79 44.60 -3.46
C LYS A 115 -12.69 43.98 -4.86
N ALA A 116 -13.39 44.64 -5.77
CA ALA A 116 -13.25 44.53 -7.22
C ALA A 116 -11.91 45.08 -7.68
N PHE A 117 -11.32 44.49 -8.72
CA PHE A 117 -10.46 45.21 -9.66
C PHE A 117 -10.73 44.73 -11.08
N LYS A 118 -10.66 45.72 -11.97
CA LYS A 118 -11.15 45.81 -13.33
C LYS A 118 -10.02 45.54 -14.32
#